data_AF-A0A7C1SCT4-F1
#
_entry.id   AF-A0A7C1SCT4-F1
#
_cell.length_a   1.000
_cell.length_b   1.000
_cell.length_c   1.000
_cell.angle_alpha   90.00
_cell.angle_beta   90.00
_cell.angle_gamma   90.00
#
_symmetry.space_group_name_H-M   'P 1'
#
loop_
_entity.id
_entity.type
_entity.pdbx_description
1 polymer ?
#
loop_
_entity_poly.entity_id
_entity_poly.type
_entity_poly.pdbx_seq_one_letter_code
_entity_poly.pdbx_strand_id
1 'polypeptide(L)'
;MIEVEIKVRISDPELIRKKFEESGGSFQFSLLHEDTYFNMPKGLRNFAMTDEALRLRKSVEFKPSNEKVNRKINYYLTCKG
;
A
#
# COMPACT_ATOMS: atom_id res chain seq x y z
N MET A 1 0.20 19.14 0.73
CA MET A 1 -0.72 18.15 1.32
C MET A 1 0.10 17.33 2.30
N ILE A 2 -0.33 17.25 3.56
CA ILE A 2 0.37 16.50 4.62
C ILE A 2 -0.35 15.16 4.78
N GLU A 3 0.39 14.06 4.70
CA GLU A 3 -0.09 12.71 4.99
C GLU A 3 0.49 12.30 6.34
N VAL A 4 -0.35 11.88 7.29
CA VAL A 4 0.10 11.35 8.59
C VAL A 4 -0.31 9.88 8.65
N GLU A 5 0.68 8.99 8.71
CA GLU A 5 0.49 7.54 8.71
C GLU A 5 1.21 6.90 9.91
N ILE A 6 0.59 5.90 10.53
CA ILE A 6 1.18 5.10 11.62
C ILE A 6 1.27 3.65 11.16
N LYS A 7 2.49 3.09 11.20
CA LYS A 7 2.73 1.66 10.92
C LYS A 7 3.01 0.93 12.22
N VAL A 8 2.26 -0.14 12.46
CA VAL A 8 2.44 -1.02 13.61
C VAL A 8 2.63 -2.46 13.16
N ARG A 9 3.52 -3.19 13.83
CA ARG A 9 3.68 -4.63 13.61
C ARG A 9 2.51 -5.35 14.29
N ILE A 10 1.81 -6.18 13.52
CA ILE A 10 0.72 -7.03 14.03
C ILE A 10 1.25 -8.46 14.17
N SER A 11 1.19 -9.01 15.38
CA SER A 11 1.58 -10.40 15.65
C SER A 11 0.45 -11.39 15.37
N ASP A 12 -0.80 -10.99 15.62
CA ASP A 12 -2.01 -11.80 15.39
C ASP A 12 -3.02 -11.00 14.54
N PRO A 13 -3.04 -11.22 13.22
CA PRO A 13 -3.96 -10.54 12.31
C PRO A 13 -5.43 -10.82 12.58
N GLU A 14 -5.76 -12.03 13.05
CA GLU A 14 -7.16 -12.45 13.26
C GLU A 14 -7.74 -11.79 14.52
N LEU A 15 -6.95 -11.69 15.59
CA LEU A 15 -7.35 -10.93 16.77
C LEU A 15 -7.64 -9.46 16.41
N ILE A 16 -6.80 -8.84 15.58
CA ILE A 16 -6.99 -7.46 15.15
C ILE A 16 -8.24 -7.32 14.25
N ARG A 17 -8.46 -8.25 13.32
CA ARG A 17 -9.68 -8.30 12.50
C ARG A 17 -10.93 -8.33 13.37
N LYS A 18 -10.97 -9.20 14.37
CA LYS A 18 -12.09 -9.32 15.32
C LYS A 18 -12.34 -8.01 16.07
N LYS A 19 -11.30 -7.35 16.57
CA LYS A 19 -11.41 -6.05 17.25
C LYS A 19 -12.00 -4.96 16.35
N PHE A 20 -11.65 -4.96 15.06
CA PHE A 20 -12.25 -4.03 14.11
C PHE A 20 -13.75 -4.31 13.95
N GLU A 21 -14.16 -5.57 13.78
CA GLU A 21 -15.57 -5.96 13.67
C GLU A 21 -16.37 -5.62 14.94
N GLU A 22 -15.82 -5.91 16.12
CA GLU A 22 -16.43 -5.56 17.43
C GLU A 22 -16.60 -4.05 17.61
N SER A 23 -15.75 -3.25 16.95
CA SER A 23 -15.83 -1.78 16.96
C SER A 23 -16.74 -1.20 15.85
N GLY A 24 -17.46 -2.05 15.11
CA GLY A 24 -18.33 -1.65 13.99
C GLY A 24 -17.62 -1.47 12.65
N GLY A 25 -16.36 -1.87 12.54
CA GLY A 25 -15.61 -1.92 11.28
C GLY A 25 -16.16 -3.01 10.35
N SER A 26 -16.09 -2.77 9.04
CA SER A 26 -16.53 -3.73 8.02
C SER A 26 -15.45 -3.93 6.95
N PHE A 27 -15.29 -5.17 6.50
CA PHE A 27 -14.39 -5.48 5.40
C PHE A 27 -14.93 -4.89 4.08
N GLN A 28 -14.08 -4.15 3.37
CA GLN A 28 -14.45 -3.52 2.09
C GLN A 28 -13.92 -4.33 0.89
N PHE A 29 -12.60 -4.49 0.84
CA PHE A 29 -11.87 -5.19 -0.22
C PHE A 29 -10.42 -5.43 0.22
N SER A 30 -9.71 -6.24 -0.56
CA SER A 30 -8.27 -6.45 -0.43
C SER A 30 -7.54 -5.75 -1.59
N LEU A 31 -6.31 -5.31 -1.34
CA LEU A 31 -5.42 -4.73 -2.33
C LEU A 31 -4.16 -5.58 -2.46
N LEU A 32 -3.76 -5.88 -3.69
CA LEU A 32 -2.42 -6.36 -4.02
C LEU A 32 -1.63 -5.21 -4.62
N HIS A 33 -0.53 -4.84 -3.98
CA HIS A 33 0.38 -3.78 -4.44
C HIS A 33 1.69 -4.37 -4.94
N GLU A 34 2.10 -3.95 -6.13
CA GLU A 34 3.43 -4.21 -6.69
C GLU A 34 4.13 -2.85 -6.88
N ASP A 35 5.24 -2.65 -6.18
CA ASP A 35 6.01 -1.41 -6.20
C ASP A 35 7.33 -1.60 -6.94
N THR A 36 7.55 -0.77 -7.95
CA THR A 36 8.87 -0.62 -8.59
C THR A 36 9.51 0.67 -8.11
N TYR A 37 10.65 0.58 -7.43
CA TYR A 37 11.42 1.71 -6.94
C TYR A 37 12.48 2.11 -7.97
N PHE A 38 12.66 3.42 -8.14
CA PHE A 38 13.65 3.99 -9.03
C PHE A 38 14.59 4.89 -8.24
N ASN A 39 15.83 4.96 -8.70
CA ASN A 39 16.81 5.92 -8.21
C ASN A 39 17.27 6.79 -9.38
N MET A 40 17.85 7.95 -9.09
CA MET A 40 18.47 8.73 -10.14
C MET A 40 19.73 8.03 -10.68
N PRO A 41 20.16 8.39 -11.90
CA PRO A 41 21.44 7.94 -12.44
C PRO A 41 22.62 8.17 -11.49
N LYS A 42 23.64 7.32 -11.61
CA LYS A 42 24.86 7.40 -10.81
C LYS A 42 25.51 8.79 -10.94
N GLY A 43 25.88 9.38 -9.80
CA GLY A 43 26.48 10.72 -9.74
C GLY A 43 25.45 11.84 -9.51
N LEU A 44 24.16 11.52 -9.52
CA LEU A 44 23.07 12.43 -9.11
C LEU A 44 22.55 12.05 -7.71
N ARG A 45 21.44 12.67 -7.30
CA ARG A 45 20.81 12.47 -5.98
C ARG A 45 20.47 11.00 -5.74
N ASN A 46 20.90 10.46 -4.60
CA ASN A 46 20.55 9.10 -4.21
C ASN A 46 19.35 9.12 -3.25
N PHE A 47 18.17 8.74 -3.73
CA PHE A 47 16.94 8.75 -2.93
C PHE A 47 17.02 7.87 -1.67
N ALA A 48 17.75 6.76 -1.74
CA ALA A 48 17.95 5.87 -0.59
C ALA A 48 18.76 6.50 0.55
N MET A 49 19.47 7.60 0.29
CA MET A 49 20.27 8.31 1.30
C MET A 49 19.58 9.56 1.82
N THR A 50 18.52 10.02 1.16
CA THR A 50 17.83 11.29 1.47
C THR A 50 16.45 11.09 2.07
N ASP A 51 16.12 9.87 2.50
CA ASP A 51 14.79 9.47 2.97
C ASP A 51 13.67 9.74 1.93
N GLU A 52 14.07 9.78 0.65
CA GLU A 52 13.17 9.97 -0.49
C GLU A 52 12.88 8.63 -1.19
N ALA A 53 11.79 8.57 -1.94
CA ALA A 53 11.48 7.44 -2.80
C ALA A 53 10.67 7.85 -4.04
N LEU A 54 11.18 7.53 -5.22
CA LEU A 54 10.43 7.54 -6.47
C LEU A 54 9.94 6.11 -6.76
N ARG A 55 8.62 5.93 -6.89
CA ARG A 55 8.04 4.61 -7.21
C ARG A 55 6.90 4.68 -8.20
N LEU A 56 6.78 3.62 -8.99
CA LEU A 56 5.56 3.25 -9.72
C LEU A 56 4.88 2.10 -8.98
N ARG A 57 3.65 2.32 -8.51
CA ARG A 57 2.83 1.32 -7.84
C ARG A 57 1.71 0.84 -8.75
N LYS A 58 1.62 -0.46 -8.96
CA LYS A 58 0.43 -1.13 -9.50
C LYS A 58 -0.42 -1.63 -8.35
N SER A 59 -1.70 -1.28 -8.34
CA SER A 59 -2.65 -1.64 -7.30
C SER A 59 -3.81 -2.42 -7.89
N VAL A 60 -4.02 -3.65 -7.44
CA VAL A 60 -5.12 -4.52 -7.87
C VAL A 60 -6.08 -4.73 -6.71
N GLU A 61 -7.31 -4.26 -6.87
CA GLU A 61 -8.39 -4.51 -5.92
C GLU A 61 -9.06 -5.86 -6.18
N PHE A 62 -9.31 -6.63 -5.13
CA PHE A 62 -9.99 -7.92 -5.20
C PHE A 62 -10.85 -8.21 -3.96
N LYS A 63 -11.92 -8.99 -4.16
CA LYS A 63 -12.76 -9.53 -3.07
C LYS A 63 -12.68 -11.06 -3.07
N PRO A 64 -12.33 -11.71 -1.94
CA PRO A 64 -12.12 -13.16 -1.90
C PRO A 64 -13.35 -14.00 -2.27
N SER A 65 -14.56 -13.50 -2.02
CA SER A 65 -15.82 -14.24 -2.16
C SER A 65 -16.44 -14.22 -3.56
N ASN A 66 -15.75 -13.67 -4.57
CA ASN A 66 -16.38 -13.31 -5.83
C ASN A 66 -15.44 -13.56 -7.02
N GLU A 67 -15.41 -14.81 -7.50
CA GLU A 67 -14.47 -15.33 -8.52
C GLU A 67 -14.52 -14.63 -9.88
N LYS A 68 -15.53 -13.77 -10.14
CA LYS A 68 -15.72 -13.07 -11.41
C LYS A 68 -15.74 -11.54 -11.31
N VAL A 69 -15.38 -10.96 -10.16
CA VAL A 69 -15.53 -9.51 -9.97
C VAL A 69 -14.36 -8.74 -10.59
N ASN A 70 -14.73 -7.77 -11.43
CA ASN A 70 -13.89 -6.74 -12.04
C ASN A 70 -12.68 -6.37 -11.17
N ARG A 71 -11.49 -6.83 -11.57
CA ARG A 71 -10.23 -6.40 -10.95
C ARG A 71 -10.01 -4.95 -11.33
N LYS A 72 -10.23 -4.03 -10.41
CA LYS A 72 -9.87 -2.62 -10.63
C LYS A 72 -8.36 -2.50 -10.49
N ILE A 73 -7.69 -2.17 -11.60
CA ILE A 73 -6.25 -1.94 -11.63
C ILE A 73 -6.01 -0.43 -11.71
N ASN A 74 -5.23 0.10 -10.78
CA ASN A 74 -4.79 1.49 -10.78
C ASN A 74 -3.25 1.55 -10.75
N TYR A 75 -2.70 2.58 -11.39
CA TYR A 75 -1.26 2.87 -11.37
C TYR A 75 -1.04 4.22 -10.71
N TYR A 76 -0.04 4.30 -9.83
CA TYR A 76 0.32 5.51 -9.11
C TYR A 76 1.82 5.78 -9.27
N LEU A 77 2.15 6.97 -9.78
CA LEU A 77 3.50 7.51 -9.71
C LEU A 77 3.61 8.34 -8.43
N THR A 78 4.60 8.06 -7.59
CA THR A 78 4.79 8.79 -6.33
C THR A 78 6.24 9.16 -6.16
N CYS A 79 6.50 10.41 -5.75
CA CYS A 79 7.77 10.85 -5.17
C CYS A 79 7.47 11.27 -3.72
N LYS A 80 8.04 10.56 -2.74
CA LYS A 80 7.94 10.90 -1.31
C LYS A 80 9.32 11.33 -0.79
N GLY A 81 9.34 12.18 0.23
CA GLY A 81 10.50 12.67 0.96
C GLY A 81 10.04 13.50 2.15
#